data_AF-A0A7V9MEF1-F1
#
_entry.id   AF-A0A7V9MEF1-F1
#
_cell.length_a   1.000
_cell.length_b   1.000
_cell.length_c   1.000
_cell.angle_alpha   90.00
_cell.angle_beta   90.00
_cell.angle_gamma   90.00
#
_symmetry.space_group_name_H-M   'P 1'
#
loop_
_entity.id
_entity.type
_entity.pdbx_description
1 polymer ?
#
loop_
_entity_poly.entity_id
_entity_poly.type
_entity_poly.pdbx_seq_one_letter_code
_entity_poly.pdbx_strand_id
1 'polypeptide(L)'
;MGRLTIPALAVALLVVGCAREQEPVLAAACRSGPDAVQAALARAPGAVSLDGTRLSECLGRAGQPGDIQQVGGDYLEVATVLAADARRDPEGRAALRLGYLVGAVRRGAASTQGFHSEMVRRIE
;
A
#
# COMPACT_ATOMS: atom_id res chain seq x y z
N MET A 1 -59.03 18.32 -37.24
CA MET A 1 -58.38 17.76 -36.05
C MET A 1 -58.01 16.32 -36.39
N GLY A 2 -56.79 15.80 -36.34
CA GLY A 2 -55.48 16.31 -35.93
C GLY A 2 -54.38 15.47 -36.59
N ARG A 3 -53.21 16.06 -36.84
CA ARG A 3 -52.05 15.40 -37.46
C ARG A 3 -51.21 14.72 -36.37
N LEU A 4 -50.87 13.44 -36.55
CA LEU A 4 -49.92 12.72 -35.71
C LEU A 4 -48.51 13.32 -35.86
N THR A 5 -47.89 13.74 -34.76
CA THR A 5 -46.47 14.10 -34.68
C THR A 5 -45.74 13.12 -33.75
N ILE A 6 -44.79 12.36 -34.32
CA ILE A 6 -43.93 11.36 -33.65
C ILE A 6 -42.73 12.10 -33.00
N PRO A 7 -42.25 11.65 -31.84
CA PRO A 7 -41.64 12.51 -30.83
C PRO A 7 -40.14 12.73 -31.05
N ALA A 8 -39.67 13.95 -30.81
CA ALA A 8 -38.24 14.25 -30.76
C ALA A 8 -37.67 13.81 -29.39
N LEU A 9 -37.22 12.56 -29.35
CA LEU A 9 -36.48 11.98 -28.23
C LEU A 9 -35.06 12.60 -28.19
N ALA A 10 -34.89 13.68 -27.43
CA ALA A 10 -33.57 14.26 -27.16
C ALA A 10 -32.88 13.48 -26.02
N VAL A 11 -32.21 12.38 -26.37
CA VAL A 11 -31.26 11.69 -25.48
C VAL A 11 -29.97 12.52 -25.48
N ALA A 12 -29.84 13.43 -24.51
CA ALA A 12 -28.57 14.07 -24.23
C ALA A 12 -27.61 13.02 -23.66
N LEU A 13 -26.56 12.68 -24.42
CA LEU A 13 -25.48 11.82 -23.96
C LEU A 13 -24.86 12.41 -22.69
N LEU A 14 -25.08 11.75 -21.56
CA LEU A 14 -24.26 11.92 -20.37
C LEU A 14 -22.85 11.42 -20.72
N VAL A 15 -21.97 12.34 -21.10
CA VAL A 15 -20.53 12.09 -21.09
C VAL A 15 -20.13 12.02 -19.61
N VAL A 16 -20.36 10.87 -18.97
CA VAL A 16 -19.62 10.47 -17.79
C VAL A 16 -18.19 10.27 -18.27
N GLY A 17 -17.41 11.34 -18.23
CA GLY A 17 -15.97 11.25 -18.32
C GLY A 17 -15.51 10.42 -17.14
N CYS A 18 -15.29 9.13 -17.34
CA CYS A 18 -14.51 8.32 -16.42
C CYS A 18 -13.11 8.95 -16.38
N ALA A 19 -12.88 9.80 -15.39
CA ALA A 19 -11.55 10.21 -15.01
C ALA A 19 -10.81 8.92 -14.67
N ARG A 20 -9.94 8.48 -15.59
CA ARG A 20 -9.00 7.40 -15.31
C ARG A 20 -7.99 8.02 -14.35
N GLU A 21 -8.28 7.95 -13.06
CA GLU A 21 -7.32 8.20 -12.00
C GLU A 21 -6.03 7.50 -12.43
N GLN A 22 -4.96 8.26 -12.69
CA GLN A 22 -3.68 7.65 -13.04
C GLN A 22 -3.29 6.74 -11.88
N GLU A 23 -3.20 5.44 -12.14
CA GLU A 23 -2.78 4.52 -11.10
C GLU A 23 -1.40 4.95 -10.60
N PRO A 24 -1.22 5.08 -9.27
CA PRO A 24 0.04 5.54 -8.72
C PRO A 24 1.15 4.58 -9.12
N VAL A 25 2.14 5.10 -9.84
CA VAL A 25 3.30 4.30 -10.27
C VAL A 25 4.15 4.00 -9.05
N LEU A 26 4.33 2.71 -8.73
CA LEU A 26 5.20 2.29 -7.65
C LEU A 26 6.66 2.64 -7.99
N ALA A 27 7.32 3.36 -7.08
CA ALA A 27 8.74 3.72 -7.23
C ALA A 27 9.62 2.46 -7.30
N ALA A 28 10.66 2.46 -8.14
CA ALA A 28 11.58 1.33 -8.29
C ALA A 28 12.21 0.90 -6.95
N ALA A 29 12.48 1.87 -6.08
CA ALA A 29 13.00 1.64 -4.73
C ALA A 29 12.13 0.71 -3.87
N CYS A 30 10.81 0.69 -4.09
CA CYS A 30 9.89 -0.17 -3.35
C CYS A 30 10.00 -1.65 -3.73
N ARG A 31 10.68 -1.95 -4.84
CA ARG A 31 10.94 -3.31 -5.33
C ARG A 31 12.36 -3.79 -4.99
N SER A 32 13.02 -3.15 -4.03
CA SER A 32 14.41 -3.46 -3.66
C SER A 32 14.58 -4.73 -2.82
N GLY A 33 13.48 -5.40 -2.43
CA GLY A 33 13.53 -6.67 -1.70
C GLY A 33 13.67 -6.53 -0.18
N PRO A 34 13.63 -7.66 0.55
CA PRO A 34 13.61 -7.71 2.01
C PRO A 34 14.90 -7.18 2.66
N ASP A 35 16.06 -7.41 2.05
CA ASP A 35 17.36 -6.93 2.58
C ASP A 35 17.41 -5.40 2.65
N ALA A 36 16.91 -4.72 1.61
CA ALA A 36 16.84 -3.26 1.58
C ALA A 36 15.88 -2.72 2.65
N VAL A 37 14.77 -3.42 2.88
CA VAL A 37 13.81 -3.08 3.95
C VAL A 37 14.45 -3.26 5.32
N GLN A 38 15.16 -4.35 5.56
CA GLN A 38 15.86 -4.60 6.81
C GLN A 38 16.96 -3.54 7.07
N ALA A 39 17.74 -3.21 6.05
CA ALA A 39 18.75 -2.15 6.11
C ALA A 39 18.13 -0.78 6.38
N ALA A 40 16.98 -0.47 5.77
CA ALA A 40 16.25 0.77 6.04
C ALA A 40 15.76 0.81 7.50
N LEU A 41 15.18 -0.27 8.01
CA LEU A 41 14.68 -0.37 9.38
C LEU A 41 15.81 -0.24 10.42
N ALA A 42 17.06 -0.53 10.07
CA ALA A 42 18.19 -0.33 10.96
C ALA A 42 18.34 1.13 11.46
N ARG A 43 17.78 2.11 10.72
CA ARG A 43 17.77 3.53 11.08
C ARG A 43 16.69 3.93 12.10
N ALA A 44 15.76 3.04 12.44
CA ALA A 44 14.71 3.36 13.41
C ALA A 44 15.32 3.69 14.79
N PRO A 45 14.78 4.69 15.52
CA PRO A 45 13.52 5.42 15.28
C PRO A 45 13.63 6.62 14.31
N GLY A 46 14.80 6.82 13.68
CA GLY A 46 15.01 7.88 12.69
C GLY A 46 14.24 7.65 11.37
N ALA A 47 14.58 8.46 10.36
CA ALA A 47 13.93 8.36 9.04
C ALA A 47 14.23 7.01 8.37
N VAL A 48 13.18 6.22 8.12
CA VAL A 48 13.24 4.93 7.42
C VAL A 48 12.64 5.09 6.02
N SER A 49 13.45 4.84 5.00
CA SER A 49 13.08 5.02 3.59
C SER A 49 13.89 4.11 2.66
N LEU A 50 13.32 3.70 1.54
CA LEU A 50 14.00 3.04 0.44
C LEU A 50 14.29 4.11 -0.62
N ASP A 51 15.55 4.49 -0.78
CA ASP A 51 15.99 5.54 -1.71
C ASP A 51 15.08 6.80 -1.66
N GLY A 52 14.91 7.34 -0.44
CA GLY A 52 14.04 8.50 -0.18
C GLY A 52 12.55 8.19 -0.05
N THR A 53 12.07 7.03 -0.50
CA THR A 53 10.64 6.66 -0.42
C THR A 53 10.31 5.99 0.91
N ARG A 54 9.30 6.49 1.65
CA ARG A 54 8.92 5.89 2.95
C ARG A 54 8.30 4.50 2.76
N LEU A 55 8.50 3.60 3.72
CA LEU A 55 7.90 2.25 3.66
C LEU A 55 6.36 2.27 3.58
N SER A 56 5.72 3.19 4.31
CA SER A 56 4.25 3.37 4.24
C SER A 56 3.78 3.86 2.88
N GLU A 57 4.62 4.63 2.19
CA GLU A 57 4.34 5.20 0.87
C GLU A 57 4.50 4.15 -0.23
N CYS A 58 5.49 3.25 -0.11
CA CYS A 58 5.61 2.07 -0.97
C CYS A 58 4.35 1.19 -0.90
N LEU A 59 3.84 0.91 0.29
CA LEU A 59 2.61 0.11 0.43
C LEU A 59 1.37 0.88 -0.02
N GLY A 60 1.25 2.17 0.34
CA GLY A 60 0.10 3.00 -0.04
C GLY A 60 -0.01 3.28 -1.55
N ARG A 61 1.09 3.12 -2.31
CA ARG A 61 1.11 3.25 -3.77
C ARG A 61 1.18 1.92 -4.52
N ALA A 62 1.19 0.79 -3.82
CA ALA A 62 1.06 -0.51 -4.46
C ALA A 62 -0.39 -0.67 -4.95
N GLY A 63 -0.66 -0.22 -6.18
CA GLY A 63 -2.00 -0.24 -6.78
C GLY A 63 -2.32 -1.55 -7.48
N GLN A 64 -1.32 -2.18 -8.11
CA GLN A 64 -1.50 -3.45 -8.81
C GLN A 64 -1.41 -4.63 -7.84
N PRO A 65 -2.18 -5.72 -8.07
CA PRO A 65 -2.04 -6.94 -7.29
C PRO A 65 -0.57 -7.35 -7.15
N GLY A 66 0.16 -7.49 -8.27
CA GLY A 66 1.57 -7.92 -8.23
C GLY A 66 2.47 -7.05 -7.35
N ASP A 67 2.24 -5.74 -7.36
CA ASP A 67 2.97 -4.78 -6.53
C ASP A 67 2.65 -4.98 -5.04
N ILE A 68 1.38 -5.26 -4.72
CA ILE A 68 0.93 -5.53 -3.35
C ILE A 68 1.53 -6.82 -2.84
N GLN A 69 1.51 -7.89 -3.66
CA GLN A 69 2.10 -9.16 -3.30
C GLN A 69 3.62 -9.05 -3.10
N GLN A 70 4.30 -8.32 -3.97
CA GLN A 70 5.74 -8.12 -3.87
C GLN A 70 6.12 -7.31 -2.62
N VAL A 71 5.61 -6.08 -2.49
CA VAL A 71 5.94 -5.19 -1.35
C VAL A 71 5.48 -5.80 -0.02
N GLY A 72 4.27 -6.39 0.00
CA GLY A 72 3.73 -7.07 1.17
C GLY A 72 4.53 -8.31 1.55
N GLY A 73 4.99 -9.09 0.57
CA GLY A 73 5.84 -10.26 0.76
C GLY A 73 7.18 -9.89 1.40
N ASP A 74 7.87 -8.90 0.83
CA ASP A 74 9.14 -8.39 1.37
C ASP A 74 8.99 -7.94 2.83
N TYR A 75 7.88 -7.26 3.16
CA TYR A 75 7.62 -6.80 4.52
C TYR A 75 7.29 -7.95 5.47
N LEU A 76 6.53 -8.95 5.02
CA LEU A 76 6.18 -10.11 5.83
C LEU A 76 7.42 -10.95 6.17
N GLU A 77 8.33 -11.13 5.22
CA GLU A 77 9.59 -11.83 5.46
C GLU A 77 10.41 -11.12 6.55
N VAL A 78 10.61 -9.81 6.41
CA VAL A 78 11.36 -9.02 7.40
C VAL A 78 10.66 -9.01 8.76
N ALA A 79 9.33 -8.89 8.79
CA ALA A 79 8.55 -8.96 10.01
C ALA A 79 8.71 -10.31 10.72
N THR A 80 8.76 -11.41 9.97
CA THR A 80 8.93 -12.77 10.51
C THR A 80 10.27 -12.91 11.23
N VAL A 81 11.35 -12.43 10.63
CA VAL A 81 12.69 -12.41 11.24
C VAL A 81 12.71 -11.54 12.49
N LEU A 82 12.22 -10.30 12.38
CA LEU A 82 12.21 -9.37 13.51
C LEU A 82 11.33 -9.84 14.67
N ALA A 83 10.21 -10.52 14.39
CA ALA A 83 9.34 -11.10 15.41
C ALA A 83 10.01 -12.25 16.15
N ALA A 84 10.78 -13.09 15.46
CA ALA A 84 11.57 -14.14 16.12
C ALA A 84 12.62 -13.56 17.07
N ASP A 85 13.29 -12.48 16.67
CA ASP A 85 14.26 -11.78 17.50
C ASP A 85 13.60 -11.03 18.67
N ALA A 86 12.50 -10.33 18.42
CA ALA A 86 11.76 -9.59 19.44
C ALA A 86 11.17 -10.51 20.53
N ARG A 87 10.81 -11.75 20.20
CA ARG A 87 10.38 -12.73 21.23
C ARG A 87 11.53 -13.13 22.17
N ARG A 88 12.77 -13.12 21.70
CA ARG A 88 13.96 -13.42 22.51
C ARG A 88 14.40 -12.21 23.34
N ASP A 89 14.19 -11.01 22.81
CA ASP A 89 14.51 -9.74 23.47
C ASP A 89 13.41 -8.68 23.22
N PRO A 90 12.37 -8.64 24.08
CA PRO A 90 11.20 -7.76 23.88
C PRO A 90 11.50 -6.26 23.98
N GLU A 91 12.60 -5.88 24.64
CA GLU A 91 13.04 -4.49 24.76
C GLU A 91 14.13 -4.14 23.73
N GLY A 92 14.52 -5.14 22.92
CA GLY A 92 15.59 -5.03 21.96
C GLY A 92 15.26 -4.19 20.72
N ARG A 93 16.30 -3.92 19.93
CA ARG A 93 16.14 -3.17 18.67
C ARG A 93 15.22 -3.89 17.66
N ALA A 94 15.15 -5.21 17.70
CA ALA A 94 14.27 -5.97 16.82
C ALA A 94 12.79 -5.66 17.09
N ALA A 95 12.39 -5.55 18.36
CA ALA A 95 11.04 -5.18 18.76
C ALA A 95 10.69 -3.75 18.28
N LEU A 96 11.62 -2.80 18.46
CA LEU A 96 11.45 -1.42 17.96
C LEU A 96 11.27 -1.38 16.44
N ARG A 97 12.12 -2.10 15.69
CA ARG A 97 12.07 -2.17 14.23
C ARG A 97 10.77 -2.82 13.74
N LEU A 98 10.34 -3.89 14.41
CA LEU A 98 9.07 -4.54 14.12
C LEU A 98 7.90 -3.58 14.33
N GLY A 99 7.88 -2.86 15.47
CA GLY A 99 6.86 -1.84 15.75
C GLY A 99 6.84 -0.73 14.69
N TYR A 100 8.02 -0.29 14.23
CA TYR A 100 8.13 0.69 13.14
C TYR A 100 7.52 0.15 11.85
N LEU A 101 7.86 -1.08 11.46
CA LEU A 101 7.36 -1.74 10.25
C LEU A 101 5.84 -1.90 10.31
N VAL A 102 5.28 -2.36 11.43
CA VAL A 102 3.84 -2.44 11.67
C VAL A 102 3.18 -1.08 11.52
N GLY A 103 3.76 -0.03 12.09
CA GLY A 103 3.27 1.34 11.94
C GLY A 103 3.30 1.84 10.49
N ALA A 104 4.33 1.48 9.72
CA ALA A 104 4.42 1.80 8.31
C ALA A 104 3.36 1.08 7.48
N VAL A 105 3.15 -0.22 7.72
CA VAL A 105 2.11 -1.03 7.07
C VAL A 105 0.72 -0.45 7.35
N ARG A 106 0.40 -0.15 8.61
CA ARG A 106 -0.88 0.45 9.00
C ARG A 106 -1.14 1.78 8.28
N ARG A 107 -0.14 2.67 8.25
CA ARG A 107 -0.25 3.95 7.53
C ARG A 107 -0.41 3.77 6.02
N GLY A 108 0.30 2.82 5.42
CA GLY A 108 0.20 2.51 4.00
C GLY A 108 -1.18 1.95 3.63
N ALA A 109 -1.67 0.98 4.39
CA ALA A 109 -2.99 0.38 4.19
C ALA A 109 -4.15 1.38 4.35
N ALA A 110 -4.03 2.32 5.29
CA ALA A 110 -5.01 3.40 5.44
C ALA A 110 -5.08 4.33 4.22
N SER A 111 -3.99 4.44 3.45
CA SER A 111 -3.89 5.33 2.30
C SER A 111 -4.55 4.76 1.03
N THR A 112 -4.93 3.48 1.01
CA THR A 112 -5.50 2.81 -0.18
C THR A 112 -7.02 2.72 -0.22
N GLN A 113 -7.73 3.57 0.54
CA GLN A 113 -9.20 3.67 0.56
C GLN A 113 -9.94 2.33 0.65
N GLY A 114 -9.41 1.36 1.41
CA GLY A 114 -10.11 0.10 1.72
C GLY A 114 -9.79 -1.10 0.82
N PHE A 115 -8.93 -0.96 -0.20
CA PHE A 115 -8.48 -2.11 -1.02
C PHE A 115 -7.65 -3.14 -0.23
N HIS A 116 -7.09 -2.78 0.93
CA HIS A 116 -6.32 -3.67 1.81
C HIS A 116 -7.06 -4.16 3.06
N SER A 117 -8.37 -3.89 3.16
CA SER A 117 -9.17 -4.31 4.32
C SER A 117 -9.15 -5.84 4.55
N GLU A 118 -9.03 -6.64 3.48
CA GLU A 118 -8.92 -8.10 3.58
C GLU A 118 -7.56 -8.54 4.15
N MET A 119 -6.47 -7.85 3.79
CA MET A 119 -5.12 -8.20 4.26
C MET A 119 -4.93 -7.88 5.75
N VAL A 120 -5.48 -6.75 6.23
CA VAL A 120 -5.47 -6.41 7.66
C VAL A 120 -6.20 -7.47 8.49
N ARG A 121 -7.32 -8.00 7.98
CA ARG A 121 -8.10 -9.06 8.65
C ARG A 121 -7.36 -10.40 8.79
N ARG A 122 -6.30 -10.64 8.00
CA ARG A 122 -5.47 -11.86 8.09
C ARG A 122 -4.25 -11.69 9.00
N ILE A 123 -3.90 -10.45 9.32
CA ILE A 123 -2.72 -10.12 10.12
C ILE A 123 -3.09 -9.96 11.60
N GLU A 124 -4.33 -9.56 11.91
CA GLU A 124 -4.93 -9.64 13.25
C GLU A 124 -5.32 -11.08 13.61
#